data_AF-A0A8E2DGW0-F1
#
_entry.id   AF-A0A8E2DGW0-F1
#
_cell.length_a   1.000
_cell.length_b   1.000
_cell.length_c   1.000
_cell.angle_alpha   90.00
_cell.angle_beta   90.00
_cell.angle_gamma   90.00
#
_symmetry.space_group_name_H-M   'P 1'
#
loop_
_entity.id
_entity.type
_entity.pdbx_description
1 polymer ?
#
loop_
_entity_poly.entity_id
_entity_poly.type
_entity_poly.pdbx_seq_one_letter_code
_entity_poly.pdbx_strand_id
1 'polypeptide(L)'
;MSTRHSGLQKEVFSLYRRALRMVNLKPEQARQKFLLYVRYTFKSQAAAVPPRNISAIEHMLRRGRRQLEMYEDSKVRDCWVSKEMLEWGKQNPGRSVQSRPPT
;
A
#
# COMPACT_ATOMS: atom_id res chain seq x y z
N MET A 1 -24.09 -4.67 0.24
CA MET A 1 -23.77 -5.90 1.01
C MET A 1 -22.51 -5.65 1.83
N SER A 2 -22.60 -5.70 3.16
CA SER A 2 -21.40 -5.59 4.03
C SER A 2 -20.64 -6.91 3.97
N THR A 3 -19.51 -6.95 3.27
CA THR A 3 -18.64 -8.12 3.23
C THR A 3 -17.93 -8.24 4.57
N ARG A 4 -18.25 -9.28 5.36
CA ARG A 4 -17.56 -9.55 6.62
C ARG A 4 -16.14 -10.02 6.32
N HIS A 5 -15.16 -9.18 6.62
CA HIS A 5 -13.74 -9.52 6.50
C HIS A 5 -13.27 -10.39 7.67
N SER A 6 -12.43 -11.39 7.37
CA SER A 6 -11.76 -12.19 8.39
C SER A 6 -10.81 -11.34 9.24
N GLY A 7 -10.40 -11.82 10.42
CA GLY A 7 -9.45 -11.13 11.29
C GLY A 7 -8.15 -10.77 10.54
N LEU A 8 -7.60 -11.74 9.81
CA LEU A 8 -6.40 -11.56 9.00
C LEU A 8 -6.59 -10.52 7.88
N GLN A 9 -7.72 -10.53 7.18
CA GLN A 9 -8.04 -9.52 6.17
C GLN A 9 -8.10 -8.11 6.79
N LYS A 10 -8.71 -7.97 7.98
CA LYS A 10 -8.74 -6.69 8.70
C LYS A 10 -7.33 -6.20 9.04
N GLU A 11 -6.43 -7.09 9.43
CA GLU A 11 -5.02 -6.74 9.68
C GLU A 11 -4.31 -6.25 8.42
N VAL A 12 -4.50 -6.92 7.28
CA VAL A 12 -3.96 -6.48 5.99
C VAL A 12 -4.47 -5.08 5.63
N PHE A 13 -5.77 -4.84 5.77
CA PHE A 13 -6.35 -3.51 5.51
C PHE A 13 -5.87 -2.44 6.49
N SER A 14 -5.68 -2.79 7.76
CA SER A 14 -5.13 -1.89 8.76
C SER A 14 -3.70 -1.47 8.40
N LEU A 15 -2.86 -2.44 8.01
CA LEU A 15 -1.50 -2.18 7.56
C LEU A 15 -1.47 -1.30 6.31
N TYR A 16 -2.32 -1.59 5.32
CA TYR A 16 -2.43 -0.77 4.11
C TYR A 16 -2.84 0.67 4.42
N ARG A 17 -3.85 0.86 5.27
CA ARG A 17 -4.31 2.19 5.70
C ARG A 17 -3.24 2.95 6.50
N ARG A 18 -2.42 2.25 7.29
CA ARG A 18 -1.28 2.87 8.00
C ARG A 18 -0.20 3.29 7.00
N ALA A 19 0.12 2.42 6.03
CA ALA A 19 1.09 2.74 4.97
C ALA A 19 0.67 3.97 4.16
N LEU A 20 -0.61 4.09 3.79
CA LEU A 20 -1.11 5.28 3.10
C LEU A 20 -1.03 6.56 3.96
N ARG A 21 -1.23 6.45 5.28
CA ARG A 21 -1.07 7.60 6.18
C ARG A 21 0.40 8.02 6.33
N MET A 22 1.32 7.05 6.39
CA MET A 22 2.76 7.31 6.42
C MET A 22 3.22 8.15 5.22
N VAL A 23 2.65 7.91 4.02
CA VAL A 23 2.95 8.73 2.82
C VAL A 23 2.76 10.23 3.09
N ASN A 24 1.75 10.63 3.87
CA ASN A 24 1.50 12.05 4.15
C ASN A 24 2.59 12.70 5.03
N LEU A 25 3.34 11.88 5.78
CA LEU A 25 4.47 12.32 6.60
C LEU A 25 5.73 12.60 5.75
N LYS A 26 5.73 12.22 4.47
CA LYS A 26 6.87 12.39 3.57
C LYS A 26 6.86 13.74 2.85
N PRO A 27 8.05 14.24 2.43
CA PRO A 27 8.16 15.46 1.64
C PRO A 27 7.30 15.38 0.38
N GLU A 28 6.70 16.50 -0.03
CA GLU A 28 5.71 16.55 -1.12
C GLU A 28 6.22 15.94 -2.42
N GLN A 29 7.49 16.17 -2.75
CA GLN A 29 8.16 15.67 -3.95
C GLN A 29 8.29 14.14 -3.95
N ALA A 30 8.38 13.51 -2.78
CA ALA A 30 8.52 12.06 -2.63
C ALA A 30 7.18 11.35 -2.43
N ARG A 31 6.10 12.05 -2.04
CA ARG A 31 4.79 11.43 -1.72
C ARG A 31 4.26 10.56 -2.85
N GLN A 32 4.39 11.01 -4.10
CA GLN A 32 3.91 10.25 -5.26
C GLN A 32 4.66 8.93 -5.42
N LYS A 33 5.98 8.92 -5.20
CA LYS A 33 6.80 7.70 -5.25
C LYS A 33 6.38 6.72 -4.16
N PHE A 34 6.25 7.18 -2.92
CA PHE A 34 5.81 6.33 -1.80
C PHE A 34 4.40 5.79 -2.01
N LEU A 35 3.47 6.63 -2.49
CA LEU A 35 2.11 6.19 -2.79
C LEU A 35 2.09 5.10 -3.86
N LEU A 36 2.86 5.28 -4.94
CA LEU A 36 2.98 4.29 -6.00
C LEU A 36 3.59 3.00 -5.47
N TYR A 37 4.69 3.09 -4.73
CA TYR A 37 5.35 1.95 -4.11
C TYR A 37 4.39 1.13 -3.23
N VAL A 38 3.65 1.79 -2.33
CA VAL A 38 2.68 1.14 -1.45
C VAL A 38 1.57 0.47 -2.27
N ARG A 39 0.96 1.19 -3.23
CA ARG A 39 -0.14 0.64 -4.03
C ARG A 39 0.31 -0.56 -4.86
N TYR A 40 1.44 -0.45 -5.54
CA TYR A 40 1.98 -1.53 -6.36
C TYR A 40 2.34 -2.75 -5.50
N THR A 41 3.01 -2.54 -4.36
CA THR A 41 3.44 -3.66 -3.48
C THR A 41 2.25 -4.44 -2.94
N PHE A 42 1.21 -3.75 -2.45
CA PHE A 42 0.02 -4.46 -1.95
C PHE A 42 -0.75 -5.17 -3.07
N LYS A 43 -0.82 -4.57 -4.27
CA LYS A 43 -1.52 -5.18 -5.41
C LYS A 43 -0.78 -6.39 -5.98
N SER A 44 0.53 -6.29 -6.16
CA SER A 44 1.37 -7.40 -6.63
C SER A 44 1.32 -8.58 -5.66
N GLN A 45 1.46 -8.33 -4.35
CA GLN A 45 1.39 -9.41 -3.35
C GLN A 45 0.01 -10.04 -3.24
N ALA A 46 -1.06 -9.24 -3.34
CA ALA A 46 -2.43 -9.77 -3.34
C ALA A 46 -2.74 -10.62 -4.57
N ALA A 47 -2.08 -10.37 -5.71
CA ALA A 47 -2.19 -11.19 -6.90
C ALA A 47 -1.33 -12.46 -6.84
N ALA A 48 -0.15 -12.38 -6.19
CA ALA A 48 0.80 -13.48 -6.11
C ALA A 48 0.47 -14.51 -5.02
N VAL A 49 -0.18 -14.11 -3.91
CA VAL A 49 -0.47 -15.00 -2.78
C VAL A 49 -1.93 -15.42 -2.74
N PRO A 50 -2.22 -16.74 -2.83
CA PRO A 50 -3.58 -17.23 -2.68
C PRO A 50 -4.15 -16.89 -1.29
N PRO A 51 -5.43 -16.48 -1.17
CA PRO A 51 -6.06 -16.15 0.11
C PRO A 51 -6.05 -17.28 1.14
N ARG A 52 -5.89 -18.54 0.70
CA ARG A 52 -5.84 -19.73 1.55
C ARG A 52 -4.47 -19.95 2.19
N ASN A 53 -3.41 -19.31 1.69
CA ASN A 53 -2.06 -19.46 2.24
C ASN A 53 -1.85 -18.51 3.43
N ILE A 54 -2.47 -18.85 4.57
CA ILE A 54 -2.48 -18.03 5.78
C ILE A 54 -1.05 -17.74 6.28
N SER A 55 -0.19 -18.75 6.31
CA SER A 55 1.20 -18.61 6.79
C SER A 55 2.01 -17.61 5.96
N ALA A 56 1.86 -17.63 4.63
CA ALA A 56 2.50 -16.65 3.76
C ALA A 56 1.97 -15.23 4.01
N ILE A 57 0.66 -15.06 4.17
CA ILE A 57 0.04 -13.75 4.46
C ILE A 57 0.55 -13.20 5.79
N GLU A 58 0.62 -14.04 6.83
CA GLU A 58 1.17 -13.62 8.13
C GLU A 58 2.64 -13.23 8.05
N HIS A 59 3.44 -14.00 7.31
CA HIS A 59 4.85 -13.66 7.07
C HIS A 59 4.96 -12.28 6.39
N MET A 60 4.16 -12.04 5.36
CA MET A 60 4.11 -10.75 4.67
C MET A 60 3.64 -9.62 5.58
N LEU A 61 2.66 -9.84 6.45
CA LEU A 61 2.23 -8.87 7.45
C LEU A 61 3.37 -8.50 8.41
N ARG A 62 4.10 -9.50 8.93
CA ARG A 62 5.26 -9.26 9.81
C ARG A 62 6.37 -8.49 9.09
N ARG A 63 6.67 -8.84 7.84
CA ARG A 63 7.65 -8.12 7.02
C ARG A 63 7.21 -6.68 6.73
N GLY A 64 5.95 -6.50 6.33
CA GLY A 64 5.39 -5.19 5.98
C GLY A 64 5.31 -4.25 7.18
N ARG A 65 5.01 -4.75 8.39
CA ARG A 65 5.04 -3.95 9.63
C ARG A 65 6.43 -3.38 9.90
N ARG A 66 7.47 -4.23 9.88
CA ARG A 66 8.86 -3.79 10.07
C ARG A 66 9.31 -2.78 9.02
N GLN A 67 8.94 -3.02 7.76
CA GLN A 67 9.26 -2.10 6.68
C GLN A 67 8.56 -0.75 6.84
N LEU A 68 7.30 -0.76 7.29
CA LEU A 68 6.54 0.45 7.52
C LEU A 68 7.10 1.26 8.71
N GLU A 69 7.52 0.61 9.79
CA GLU A 69 8.19 1.27 10.91
C GLU A 69 9.46 2.01 10.46
N MET A 70 10.28 1.36 9.63
CA MET A 70 11.45 2.02 9.02
C MET A 70 11.04 3.21 8.14
N TYR A 71 9.99 3.08 7.33
CA TYR A 71 9.50 4.18 6.53
C TYR A 71 8.75 5.24 7.34
N GLU A 72 8.38 5.03 8.59
CA GLU A 72 7.79 6.10 9.41
C GLU A 72 8.87 7.04 9.99
N ASP A 73 10.13 6.61 10.02
CA ASP A 73 11.26 7.45 10.44
C ASP A 73 11.36 8.70 9.54
N SER A 74 11.48 9.87 10.16
CA SER A 74 11.59 11.17 9.49
C SER A 74 12.88 11.34 8.68
N LYS A 75 13.91 10.53 8.99
CA LYS A 75 15.18 10.46 8.24
C LYS A 75 15.00 9.81 6.87
N VAL A 76 13.99 8.96 6.69
CA VAL A 76 13.72 8.33 5.39
C VAL A 76 12.83 9.24 4.56
N ARG A 77 13.45 9.98 3.63
CA ARG A 77 12.79 11.08 2.89
C ARG A 77 12.43 10.73 1.45
N ASP A 78 13.00 9.67 0.89
CA ASP A 78 12.72 9.22 -0.48
C ASP A 78 12.65 7.68 -0.54
N CYS A 79 12.06 7.16 -1.61
CA CYS A 79 12.08 5.74 -1.93
C CYS A 79 12.36 5.51 -3.41
N TRP A 80 13.02 4.40 -3.71
CA TRP A 80 13.20 3.97 -5.08
C TRP A 80 11.93 3.34 -5.65
N VAL A 81 11.65 3.62 -6.92
CA VAL A 81 10.51 3.08 -7.68
C VAL A 81 11.05 2.60 -9.02
N SER A 82 10.73 1.36 -9.39
CA SER A 82 11.20 0.77 -10.65
C SER A 82 10.46 1.36 -11.86
N LYS A 83 11.04 1.18 -13.06
CA LYS A 83 10.37 1.52 -14.33
C LYS A 83 9.02 0.80 -14.46
N GLU A 84 8.98 -0.47 -14.09
CA GLU A 84 7.75 -1.28 -14.09
C GLU A 84 6.67 -0.68 -13.18
N MET A 85 7.04 -0.23 -11.97
CA MET A 85 6.09 0.43 -11.07
C MET A 85 5.55 1.73 -11.68
N LEU A 86 6.39 2.52 -12.34
CA LEU A 86 5.96 3.75 -13.02
C LEU A 86 4.97 3.45 -14.16
N GLU A 87 5.26 2.42 -14.97
CA GLU A 87 4.37 1.97 -16.04
C GLU A 87 3.04 1.43 -15.50
N TRP A 88 3.09 0.62 -14.44
CA TRP A 88 1.89 0.15 -13.74
C TRP A 88 1.04 1.31 -13.20
N GLY A 89 1.69 2.34 -12.64
CA GLY A 89 1.04 3.54 -12.12
C GLY A 89 0.29 4.34 -13.19
N LYS A 90 0.85 4.42 -14.41
CA LYS A 90 0.19 5.06 -15.57
C LYS A 90 -1.09 4.32 -15.99
N GLN A 91 -1.06 2.98 -15.92
CA GLN A 91 -2.20 2.14 -16.27
C GLN A 91 -3.26 2.07 -15.16
N ASN A 92 -2.86 2.32 -13.91
CA ASN A 92 -3.70 2.24 -12.72
C ASN A 92 -3.75 3.59 -12.00
N PRO A 93 -4.21 4.68 -12.65
CA PRO A 93 -4.39 5.95 -11.98
C PRO A 93 -5.31 5.70 -10.78
N GLY A 94 -4.90 6.15 -9.60
CA GLY A 94 -5.74 6.03 -8.41
C GLY A 94 -7.09 6.67 -8.67
N ARG A 95 -8.10 6.36 -7.85
CA ARG A 95 -9.43 6.98 -7.98
C ARG A 95 -9.26 8.50 -8.01
N SER A 96 -9.44 9.10 -9.18
CA SER A 96 -9.33 10.54 -9.35
C SER A 96 -10.50 11.19 -8.62
N VAL A 97 -10.23 12.34 -8.00
CA VAL A 97 -11.23 13.13 -7.25
C VAL A 97 -12.47 13.45 -8.10
N GLN A 98 -12.33 13.43 -9.43
CA GLN A 98 -13.39 13.66 -10.43
C GLN A 98 -14.53 12.61 -10.42
N SER A 99 -14.39 11.51 -9.68
CA SER A 99 -15.43 10.47 -9.54
C SER A 99 -16.29 10.58 -8.27
N ARG A 100 -16.18 11.69 -7.51
CA ARG A 100 -17.11 11.96 -6.41
C ARG A 100 -18.40 12.56 -6.97
N PRO A 101 -19.58 11.93 -6.75
CA PRO A 101 -20.83 12.58 -7.07
C PRO A 101 -20.96 13.87 -6.23
N PRO A 102 -21.51 14.96 -6.78
CA PRO A 102 -21.85 16.12 -5.97
C PRO A 102 -22.86 15.68 -4.89
N THR A 103 -22.58 16.06 -3.65
CA THR A 103 -23.51 15.95 -2.52
C THR A 103 -24.73 16.84 -2.73
#